data_AF-A0A170PLP5-F1
#
_entry.id   AF-A0A170PLP5-F1
#
_cell.length_a   1.000
_cell.length_b   1.000
_cell.length_c   1.000
_cell.angle_alpha   90.00
_cell.angle_beta   90.00
_cell.angle_gamma   90.00
#
_symmetry.space_group_name_H-M   'P 1'
#
loop_
_entity.id
_entity.type
_entity.pdbx_description
1 polymer ?
#
loop_
_entity_poly.entity_id
_entity_poly.type
_entity_poly.pdbx_seq_one_letter_code
_entity_poly.pdbx_strand_id
1 'polypeptide(L)' 'MRRLFHLNPWLYDLPHIRLAPEQLSRYRIRKSPREDGVSTLEAGLLACQWLDPKGDYLTSLSVLDRMVELQQSFIK' A
#
# COMPACT_ATOMS: atom_id res chain seq x y z
N MET A 1 14.11 1.07 -10.94
CA MET A 1 14.48 2.38 -10.35
C MET A 1 15.75 3.00 -10.91
N ARG A 2 16.89 2.28 -10.95
CA ARG A 2 18.19 2.86 -11.34
C ARG A 2 18.20 3.64 -12.68
N ARG A 3 17.52 3.14 -13.71
CA ARG A 3 17.41 3.83 -15.02
C ARG A 3 16.56 5.10 -14.97
N LEU A 4 15.49 5.14 -14.18
CA LEU A 4 14.61 6.31 -14.04
C LEU A 4 15.37 7.50 -13.43
N PHE A 5 16.08 7.24 -12.33
CA PHE A 5 16.91 8.24 -11.66
C PHE A 5 18.11 8.70 -12.50
N HIS A 6 18.75 7.77 -13.22
CA HIS A 6 19.87 8.11 -14.09
C HIS A 6 19.45 9.04 -15.23
N LEU A 7 18.27 8.83 -15.80
CA LEU A 7 17.73 9.66 -16.87
C LEU A 7 17.11 10.97 -16.38
N ASN A 8 16.78 11.07 -15.09
CA ASN A 8 16.08 12.22 -14.50
C ASN A 8 16.74 12.63 -13.17
N PRO A 9 17.92 13.28 -13.20
CA PRO A 9 18.64 13.65 -11.98
C PRO A 9 17.84 14.58 -11.05
N TRP A 10 16.93 15.38 -11.59
CA TRP A 10 16.04 16.26 -10.82
C TRP A 10 15.13 15.50 -9.84
N LEU A 11 14.93 14.18 -10.03
CA LEU A 11 14.17 13.36 -9.08
C LEU A 11 14.89 13.23 -7.74
N TYR A 12 16.23 13.36 -7.68
CA TYR A 12 16.97 13.28 -6.43
C TYR A 12 16.65 14.43 -5.46
N ASP A 13 16.20 15.57 -5.97
CA ASP A 13 15.87 16.75 -5.17
C ASP A 13 14.47 16.67 -4.54
N LEU A 14 13.64 15.71 -4.97
CA LEU A 14 12.31 15.51 -4.42
C LEU A 14 12.34 14.67 -3.13
N PRO A 15 11.38 14.86 -2.21
CA PRO A 15 11.23 13.98 -1.06
C PRO A 15 10.88 12.56 -1.51
N HIS A 16 11.57 11.57 -0.94
CA HIS A 16 11.36 10.16 -1.23
C HIS A 16 10.68 9.48 -0.06
N ILE A 17 9.64 8.72 -0.37
CA ILE A 17 8.95 7.89 0.61
C ILE A 17 9.12 6.45 0.17
N ARG A 18 9.66 5.62 1.07
CA ARG A 18 9.59 4.17 0.95
C ARG A 18 8.53 3.68 1.92
N LEU A 19 7.48 3.07 1.38
CA LEU A 19 6.54 2.33 2.21
C LEU A 19 7.23 1.06 2.72
N ALA A 20 7.30 0.93 4.04
CA ALA A 20 7.83 -0.24 4.73
C ALA A 20 6.71 -0.83 5.58
N PRO A 21 5.80 -1.63 4.99
CA PRO A 21 4.70 -2.22 5.73
C PRO A 21 5.24 -3.23 6.75
N GLU A 22 4.88 -3.06 8.03
CA GLU A 22 5.25 -4.00 9.11
C GLU A 22 4.37 -5.26 9.11
N GLN A 23 3.22 -5.19 8.44
CA GLN A 23 2.23 -6.25 8.37
C GLN A 23 2.00 -6.68 6.92
N LEU A 24 1.65 -7.95 6.74
CA LEU A 24 1.15 -8.44 5.47
C LEU A 24 -0.11 -7.68 5.08
N SER A 25 -0.28 -7.47 3.77
CA SER A 25 -1.49 -6.83 3.24
C SER A 25 -2.76 -7.57 3.63
N ARG A 26 -3.78 -6.79 3.97
CA ARG A 26 -5.14 -7.25 4.23
C ARG A 26 -5.87 -7.65 2.95
N TYR A 27 -5.39 -7.20 1.78
CA TYR A 27 -5.92 -7.61 0.48
C TYR A 27 -5.41 -9.01 0.07
N ARG A 28 -5.91 -10.04 0.77
CA ARG A 28 -5.43 -11.44 0.68
C ARG A 28 -5.80 -12.17 -0.62
N ILE A 29 -6.75 -11.64 -1.40
CA ILE A 29 -7.19 -12.26 -2.68
C ILE A 29 -6.31 -11.92 -3.88
N ARG A 30 -5.18 -11.23 -3.68
CA ARG A 30 -4.26 -10.86 -4.76
C ARG A 30 -3.50 -12.06 -5.31
N LYS A 31 -3.16 -12.01 -6.60
CA LYS A 31 -2.29 -13.00 -7.27
C LYS A 31 -0.78 -12.73 -7.09
N SER A 32 -0.41 -11.56 -6.58
CA SER A 32 1.00 -11.17 -6.45
C SER A 32 1.70 -12.02 -5.39
N PRO A 33 2.84 -12.68 -5.72
CA PRO A 33 3.59 -13.52 -4.79
C PRO A 33 4.46 -12.73 -3.81
N ARG A 34 4.55 -11.41 -3.97
CA ARG A 34 5.32 -10.54 -3.08
C ARG A 34 4.59 -10.38 -1.75
N GLU A 35 5.17 -10.92 -0.68
CA GLU A 35 4.63 -10.83 0.68
C GLU A 35 4.75 -9.40 1.25
N ASP A 36 5.81 -8.69 0.88
CA ASP A 36 6.12 -7.31 1.27
C ASP A 36 5.30 -6.25 0.52
N GLY A 37 4.51 -6.65 -0.47
CA GLY A 37 3.65 -5.74 -1.24
C GLY A 37 2.41 -5.33 -0.45
N VAL A 38 2.02 -4.06 -0.60
CA VAL A 38 0.70 -3.54 -0.21
C VAL A 38 -0.14 -3.25 -1.46
N SER A 39 -1.46 -3.30 -1.32
CA SER A 39 -2.40 -2.87 -2.36
C SER A 39 -2.32 -1.35 -2.59
N THR A 40 -2.87 -0.86 -3.71
CA THR A 40 -2.92 0.57 -4.01
C THR A 40 -3.64 1.38 -2.92
N LEU A 41 -4.72 0.82 -2.35
CA LEU A 41 -5.46 1.47 -1.26
C LEU A 41 -4.61 1.55 0.02
N GLU A 42 -3.99 0.44 0.42
CA GLU A 42 -3.06 0.42 1.57
C GLU A 42 -1.91 1.40 1.38
N ALA A 43 -1.31 1.44 0.19
CA ALA A 43 -0.23 2.36 -0.13
C ALA A 43 -0.67 3.82 0.03
N GLY A 44 -1.87 4.16 -0.45
CA GLY A 44 -2.45 5.50 -0.31
C GLY A 44 -2.69 5.87 1.16
N LEU A 45 -3.30 4.98 1.94
CA LEU A 45 -3.59 5.25 3.36
C LEU A 45 -2.32 5.32 4.21
N LEU A 46 -1.31 4.50 3.93
CA LEU A 46 0.01 4.60 4.55
C LEU A 46 0.70 5.93 4.22
N ALA A 47 0.59 6.40 2.98
CA ALA A 47 1.12 7.71 2.60
C ALA A 47 0.38 8.86 3.30
N CYS A 48 -0.96 8.80 3.39
CA CYS A 48 -1.74 9.78 4.15
C CYS A 48 -1.35 9.80 5.63
N GLN A 49 -1.23 8.63 6.27
CA GLN A 49 -0.80 8.51 7.66
C GLN A 49 0.62 9.07 7.88
N TRP A 50 1.51 8.89 6.91
CA TRP A 50 2.85 9.44 6.97
C TRP A 50 2.87 10.97 6.84
N LEU A 51 2.03 11.53 5.96
CA LEU A 51 1.89 12.98 5.77
C LEU A 51 1.20 13.67 6.95
N ASP A 52 0.20 13.03 7.55
CA ASP A 52 -0.51 13.50 8.74
C ASP A 52 -0.57 12.38 9.80
N PRO A 53 0.42 12.31 10.70
CA PRO A 53 0.49 11.29 11.75
C PRO A 53 -0.62 11.36 12.78
N LYS A 54 -1.37 12.47 12.86
CA LYS A 54 -2.50 12.62 13.79
C LYS A 54 -3.81 12.13 13.20
N GLY A 55 -3.85 11.95 11.88
CA GLY A 55 -4.99 11.37 11.20
C GLY A 55 -5.18 9.89 11.56
N ASP A 56 -6.40 9.40 11.40
CA ASP A 56 -6.75 8.01 11.61
C ASP A 56 -7.12 7.35 10.27
N TYR A 57 -6.15 7.29 9.35
CA TYR A 57 -6.39 6.76 8.00
C TYR A 57 -6.37 5.24 7.97
N LEU A 58 -5.61 4.61 8.87
CA LEU A 58 -5.41 3.16 8.87
C LEU A 58 -6.64 2.38 9.33
N THR A 59 -7.60 2.98 10.05
CA THR A 59 -8.87 2.31 10.38
C THR A 59 -9.70 1.96 9.16
N SER A 60 -9.55 2.74 8.07
CA SER A 60 -10.21 2.46 6.78
C SER A 60 -9.73 1.17 6.11
N LEU A 61 -8.60 0.60 6.57
CA LEU A 61 -8.08 -0.67 6.04
C LEU A 61 -9.00 -1.86 6.33
N SER A 62 -9.87 -1.76 7.35
CA SER A 62 -10.87 -2.79 7.67
C SER A 62 -11.84 -3.08 6.51
N VAL A 63 -12.05 -2.12 5.60
CA VAL A 63 -12.86 -2.31 4.39
C VAL A 63 -12.30 -3.42 3.50
N LEU A 64 -10.97 -3.59 3.46
CA LEU A 64 -10.32 -4.64 2.69
C LEU A 64 -10.64 -6.03 3.25
N ASP A 65 -10.66 -6.18 4.58
CA ASP A 65 -11.04 -7.45 5.21
C ASP A 65 -12.48 -7.82 4.80
N ARG A 66 -13.42 -6.87 4.87
CA ARG A 66 -14.82 -7.09 4.46
C ARG A 66 -14.96 -7.43 2.98
N MET A 67 -14.20 -6.78 2.11
CA MET A 67 -14.20 -7.07 0.68
C MET A 67 -13.67 -8.48 0.37
N VAL A 68 -12.61 -8.92 1.07
CA VAL A 68 -12.08 -10.28 0.95
C VAL A 68 -13.10 -11.33 1.39
N GLU A 69 -13.78 -11.12 2.52
CA GLU A 69 -14.85 -11.99 3.00
C GLU A 69 -15.97 -12.15 1.96
N LEU A 70 -16.44 -11.03 1.39
CA LEU A 70 -17.49 -11.03 0.37
C LEU A 70 -17.04 -11.82 -0.85
N GLN A 71 -15.84 -11.57 -1.37
CA GLN A 71 -15.32 -12.28 -2.54
C GLN A 71 -15.23 -13.79 -2.31
N GLN A 72 -14.77 -14.22 -1.13
CA GLN A 72 -14.68 -15.63 -0.78
C GLN A 72 -16.07 -16.28 -0.64
N SER A 73 -17.08 -15.54 -0.20
CA SER A 73 -18.45 -16.04 -0.09
C SER A 73 -19.10 -16.34 -1.44
N PHE A 74 -18.72 -15.65 -2.52
CA PHE A 74 -19.21 -15.90 -3.88
C PHE A 74 -18.53 -17.07 -4.59
N ILE A 75 -17.42 -17.59 -4.04
CA ILE A 75 -16.64 -18.69 -4.62
C ILE A 75 -17.03 -20.05 -3.98
N LYS A 76 -17.86 -20.05 -2.93
CA LYS A 76 -18.56 -21.24 -2.42
C LYS A 76 -19.81 -21.53 -3.23
#